data_AF-A0A2R7J0Y4-F1
#
_entry.id   AF-A0A2R7J0Y4-F1
#
_cell.length_a   1.000
_cell.length_b   1.000
_cell.length_c   1.000
_cell.angle_alpha   90.00
_cell.angle_beta   90.00
_cell.angle_gamma   90.00
#
_symmetry.space_group_name_H-M   'P 1'
#
loop_
_entity.id
_entity.type
_entity.pdbx_description
1 polymer ?
#
loop_
_entity_poly.entity_id
_entity_poly.type
_entity_poly.pdbx_seq_one_letter_code
_entity_poly.pdbx_strand_id
1 'polypeptide(L)'
;MNLPGETSDVIATMSTVWDRTAEFLSDNLAALMPIVLLGLFVPLTLLGNLMPLMKNDGAMADVTIGVIVLFLSLVTIWGGIAITALAFDPPAGRGAAVATANRRLLPVLGISLLTALISLLLAVPIGVALGMSGVDMTALAEGRQPAPPTNPGAAAALSFVGLYALFLIPFLLWVYARFVLLITPIMVMERRGFGVYAR
;
A
#
# COMPACT_ATOMS: atom_id res chain seq x y z
N MET A 1 54.57 7.15 15.98
CA MET A 1 53.68 7.07 17.15
C MET A 1 52.26 7.01 16.61
N ASN A 2 51.54 5.92 16.92
CA ASN A 2 50.16 5.60 16.52
C ASN A 2 49.20 6.79 16.64
N LEU A 3 48.23 6.91 15.72
CA LEU A 3 46.88 6.37 15.95
C LEU A 3 46.25 5.87 14.62
N PRO A 4 45.74 4.62 14.59
CA PRO A 4 45.02 4.03 13.47
C PRO A 4 43.50 4.31 13.54
N GLY A 5 42.87 4.41 12.37
CA GLY A 5 41.48 3.99 12.15
C GLY A 5 40.41 4.69 12.96
N GLU A 6 40.11 5.95 12.65
CA GLU A 6 38.77 6.48 12.90
C GLU A 6 37.87 5.99 11.77
N THR A 7 37.32 4.79 11.91
CA THR A 7 36.07 4.46 11.22
C THR A 7 35.04 5.43 11.77
N SER A 8 34.85 6.55 11.07
CA SER A 8 33.68 7.39 11.27
C SER A 8 32.49 6.46 11.10
N ASP A 9 31.88 6.08 12.22
CA ASP A 9 30.53 5.56 12.23
C ASP A 9 29.72 6.61 11.47
N VAL A 10 29.39 6.30 10.21
CA VAL A 10 28.51 7.14 9.41
C VAL A 10 27.15 6.99 10.07
N ILE A 11 26.92 7.78 11.12
CA ILE A 11 25.60 7.92 11.71
C ILE A 11 24.75 8.49 10.58
N ALA A 12 23.89 7.65 10.03
CA ALA A 12 22.94 8.04 9.01
C ALA A 12 21.99 9.09 9.63
N THR A 13 22.31 10.36 9.42
CA THR A 13 21.43 11.45 9.81
C THR A 13 20.34 11.63 8.75
N MET A 14 19.19 12.18 9.15
CA MET A 14 18.10 12.46 8.19
C MET A 14 18.53 13.44 7.09
N SER A 15 19.49 14.33 7.36
CA SER A 15 20.09 15.20 6.33
C SER A 15 20.78 14.39 5.24
N THR A 16 21.58 13.40 5.63
CA THR A 16 22.29 12.53 4.69
C THR A 16 21.33 11.73 3.81
N VAL A 17 20.17 11.33 4.33
CA VAL A 17 19.14 10.64 3.54
C VAL A 17 18.50 11.59 2.53
N TRP A 18 18.19 12.82 2.94
CA TRP A 18 17.62 13.83 2.06
C TRP A 18 18.57 14.22 0.92
N ASP A 19 19.84 14.49 1.25
CA ASP A 19 20.86 14.86 0.26
C ASP A 19 21.05 13.76 -0.78
N ARG A 20 21.16 12.49 -0.33
CA ARG A 20 21.26 11.33 -1.23
C ARG A 20 20.01 11.15 -2.10
N THR A 21 18.83 11.46 -1.57
CA THR A 21 17.58 11.36 -2.34
C THR A 21 17.51 12.45 -3.40
N ALA A 22 17.94 13.68 -3.07
CA ALA A 22 18.00 14.79 -4.01
C ALA A 22 19.00 14.54 -5.14
N GLU A 23 20.19 14.04 -4.79
CA GLU A 23 21.23 13.65 -5.76
C GLU A 23 20.77 12.51 -6.68
N PHE A 24 20.17 11.46 -6.11
CA PHE A 24 19.58 10.38 -6.91
C PHE A 24 18.50 10.91 -7.87
N LEU A 25 17.64 11.81 -7.39
CA LEU A 25 16.56 12.37 -8.19
C LEU A 25 17.09 13.26 -9.32
N SER A 26 18.12 14.08 -9.09
CA SER A 26 18.74 14.90 -10.14
C SER A 26 19.40 14.03 -11.20
N ASP A 27 20.11 12.98 -10.78
CA ASP A 27 20.89 12.12 -11.67
C ASP A 27 20.00 11.20 -12.51
N ASN A 28 18.84 10.80 -12.00
CA ASN A 28 17.94 9.83 -12.63
C ASN A 28 16.63 10.45 -13.11
N LEU A 29 16.49 11.78 -13.13
CA LEU A 29 15.25 12.47 -13.46
C LEU A 29 14.67 12.04 -14.81
N ALA A 30 15.50 11.96 -15.84
CA ALA A 30 15.08 11.57 -17.19
C ALA A 30 14.53 10.13 -17.26
N ALA A 31 15.05 9.24 -16.41
CA ALA A 31 14.59 7.85 -16.32
C ALA A 31 13.34 7.71 -15.43
N LEU A 32 13.26 8.48 -14.35
CA LEU A 32 12.17 8.47 -13.36
C LEU A 32 10.89 9.15 -13.87
N MET A 33 11.02 10.33 -14.47
CA MET A 33 9.89 11.15 -14.92
C MET A 33 8.79 10.38 -15.66
N PRO A 34 9.07 9.61 -16.72
CA PRO A 34 8.03 8.88 -17.43
C PRO A 34 7.35 7.80 -16.56
N ILE A 35 8.12 7.15 -15.66
CA ILE A 35 7.58 6.14 -14.74
C ILE A 35 6.67 6.82 -13.71
N VAL A 36 7.10 7.92 -13.12
CA VAL A 36 6.33 8.65 -12.10
C VAL A 36 5.06 9.24 -12.69
N LEU A 37 5.16 9.86 -13.87
CA LEU A 37 3.99 10.46 -14.52
C LEU A 37 2.94 9.42 -14.88
N LEU A 38 3.33 8.34 -15.58
CA LEU A 38 2.40 7.33 -16.05
C LEU A 38 1.99 6.34 -14.96
N GLY A 39 2.92 6.01 -14.07
CA GLY A 39 2.77 4.99 -13.05
C GLY A 39 2.26 5.52 -11.71
N LEU A 40 2.27 6.82 -11.44
CA LEU A 40 1.75 7.37 -10.17
C LEU A 40 0.85 8.58 -10.40
N PHE A 41 1.35 9.62 -11.05
CA PHE A 41 0.63 10.90 -11.15
C PHE A 41 -0.71 10.78 -11.88
N VAL A 42 -0.70 10.26 -13.11
CA VAL A 42 -1.91 10.04 -13.91
C VAL A 42 -2.91 9.13 -13.20
N PRO A 43 -2.54 7.92 -12.72
CA PRO A 43 -3.52 7.05 -12.09
C PRO A 43 -4.07 7.62 -10.78
N LEU A 44 -3.24 8.21 -9.91
CA LEU A 44 -3.71 8.75 -8.64
C LEU A 44 -4.64 9.96 -8.82
N THR A 45 -4.34 10.84 -9.77
CA THR A 45 -5.21 11.98 -10.09
C THR A 45 -6.55 11.52 -10.65
N LEU A 46 -6.56 10.54 -11.56
CA LEU A 46 -7.80 9.97 -12.09
C LEU A 46 -8.61 9.24 -11.02
N LEU A 47 -7.97 8.41 -10.19
CA LEU A 47 -8.64 7.69 -9.09
C LEU A 47 -9.36 8.64 -8.13
N GLY A 48 -8.73 9.76 -7.76
CA GLY A 48 -9.33 10.77 -6.89
C GLY A 48 -10.58 11.44 -7.48
N ASN A 49 -10.67 11.55 -8.81
CA ASN A 49 -11.80 12.17 -9.51
C ASN A 49 -12.89 11.16 -9.91
N LEU A 50 -12.54 9.89 -10.13
CA LEU A 50 -13.47 8.86 -10.59
C LEU A 50 -14.29 8.24 -9.45
N MET A 51 -13.70 8.05 -8.27
CA MET A 51 -14.39 7.43 -7.13
C MET A 51 -15.68 8.15 -6.69
N PRO A 52 -15.76 9.50 -6.68
CA PRO A 52 -17.00 10.22 -6.36
C PRO A 52 -18.13 10.00 -7.38
N LEU A 53 -17.80 9.65 -8.63
CA LEU A 53 -18.78 9.47 -9.71
C LEU A 53 -19.52 8.13 -9.64
N MET A 54 -18.96 7.12 -8.94
CA MET A 54 -19.60 5.80 -8.73
C MET A 54 -20.89 5.84 -7.90
N LYS A 55 -21.33 7.00 -7.43
CA LYS A 55 -22.56 7.14 -6.63
C LYS A 55 -23.73 7.71 -7.43
N ASN A 56 -23.52 8.15 -8.66
CA ASN A 56 -24.50 8.95 -9.41
C ASN A 56 -25.13 8.25 -10.63
N ASP A 57 -24.50 7.22 -11.21
CA ASP A 57 -24.78 6.82 -12.62
C ASP A 57 -25.19 5.34 -12.84
N GLY A 58 -25.87 4.68 -11.91
CA GLY A 58 -26.49 3.36 -12.17
C GLY A 58 -25.52 2.18 -12.42
N ALA A 59 -26.07 0.96 -12.40
CA ALA A 59 -25.26 -0.27 -12.26
C ALA A 59 -24.23 -0.53 -13.39
N MET A 60 -24.48 -0.10 -14.63
CA MET A 60 -23.53 -0.30 -15.74
C MET A 60 -22.35 0.71 -15.71
N ALA A 61 -22.60 1.96 -15.27
CA ALA A 61 -21.53 2.93 -15.11
C ALA A 61 -20.61 2.53 -13.94
N ASP A 62 -21.18 2.01 -12.85
CA ASP A 62 -20.43 1.54 -11.69
C ASP A 62 -19.46 0.41 -12.05
N VAL A 63 -19.89 -0.56 -12.88
CA VAL A 63 -19.01 -1.63 -13.37
C VAL A 63 -17.89 -1.06 -14.22
N THR A 64 -18.19 -0.13 -15.12
CA THR A 64 -17.20 0.49 -16.01
C THR A 64 -16.16 1.28 -15.20
N ILE A 65 -16.61 2.10 -14.27
CA ILE A 65 -15.73 2.87 -13.38
C ILE A 65 -14.91 1.92 -12.51
N GLY A 66 -15.51 0.85 -11.98
CA GLY A 66 -14.81 -0.17 -11.19
C GLY A 66 -13.66 -0.84 -11.96
N VAL A 67 -13.87 -1.18 -13.24
CA VAL A 67 -12.81 -1.73 -14.11
C VAL A 67 -11.70 -0.70 -14.33
N ILE A 68 -12.04 0.56 -14.57
CA ILE A 68 -11.04 1.64 -14.73
C ILE A 68 -10.23 1.82 -13.44
N VAL A 69 -10.90 1.88 -12.28
CA VAL A 69 -10.28 2.00 -10.96
C VAL A 69 -9.32 0.83 -10.71
N LEU A 70 -9.73 -0.39 -11.03
CA LEU A 70 -8.88 -1.57 -10.92
C LEU A 70 -7.64 -1.43 -11.81
N PHE A 71 -7.81 -1.07 -13.08
CA PHE A 71 -6.70 -0.87 -14.01
C PHE A 71 -5.72 0.20 -13.53
N LEU A 72 -6.21 1.37 -13.12
CA LEU A 72 -5.37 2.46 -12.60
C LEU A 72 -4.62 2.04 -11.32
N SER A 73 -5.25 1.23 -10.47
CA SER A 73 -4.61 0.67 -9.28
C SER A 73 -3.47 -0.28 -9.65
N LEU A 74 -3.65 -1.13 -10.65
CA LEU A 74 -2.59 -2.00 -11.18
C LEU A 74 -1.41 -1.19 -11.75
N VAL A 75 -1.70 -0.13 -12.51
CA VAL A 75 -0.68 0.79 -13.03
C VAL A 75 0.08 1.48 -11.90
N THR A 76 -0.62 1.84 -10.82
CA THR A 76 -0.02 2.45 -9.61
C THR A 76 0.99 1.51 -8.95
N ILE A 77 0.59 0.25 -8.76
CA ILE A 77 1.46 -0.79 -8.19
C ILE A 77 2.66 -1.02 -9.11
N TRP A 78 2.45 -1.12 -10.42
CA TRP A 78 3.52 -1.27 -11.40
C TRP A 78 4.53 -0.12 -11.35
N GLY A 79 4.06 1.13 -11.26
CA GLY A 79 4.90 2.31 -11.13
C GLY A 79 5.75 2.29 -9.87
N GLY A 80 5.17 1.91 -8.74
CA GLY A 80 5.90 1.75 -7.47
C GLY A 80 7.01 0.71 -7.55
N ILE A 81 6.77 -0.44 -8.21
CA ILE A 81 7.79 -1.47 -8.41
C ILE A 81 8.91 -0.96 -9.31
N ALA A 82 8.58 -0.28 -10.41
CA ALA A 82 9.57 0.25 -11.36
C ALA A 82 10.47 1.32 -10.70
N ILE A 83 9.90 2.23 -9.91
CA ILE A 83 10.68 3.23 -9.15
C ILE A 83 11.61 2.54 -8.15
N THR A 84 11.07 1.57 -7.40
CA THR A 84 11.86 0.80 -6.43
C THR A 84 13.02 0.06 -7.10
N ALA A 85 12.78 -0.58 -8.25
CA ALA A 85 13.81 -1.28 -9.01
C ALA A 85 14.90 -0.33 -9.53
N LEU A 86 14.51 0.85 -10.02
CA LEU A 86 15.46 1.87 -10.49
C LEU A 86 16.29 2.46 -9.34
N ALA A 87 15.71 2.60 -8.15
CA ALA A 87 16.43 3.04 -6.96
C ALA A 87 17.49 2.03 -6.49
N PHE A 88 17.27 0.73 -6.72
CA PHE A 88 18.23 -0.32 -6.37
C PHE A 88 19.35 -0.51 -7.39
N ASP A 89 19.07 -0.37 -8.68
CA ASP A 89 20.08 -0.49 -9.76
C ASP A 89 19.95 0.67 -10.77
N PRO A 90 20.35 1.90 -10.40
CA PRO A 90 20.29 3.06 -11.28
C PRO A 90 21.06 2.89 -12.59
N PRO A 91 22.28 2.31 -12.61
CA PRO A 91 23.06 2.10 -13.84
C PRO A 91 22.36 1.21 -14.87
N ALA A 92 21.53 0.25 -14.45
CA ALA A 92 20.76 -0.60 -15.36
C ALA A 92 19.65 0.17 -16.12
N GLY A 93 19.28 1.34 -15.62
CA GLY A 93 18.39 2.30 -16.27
C GLY A 93 16.93 1.86 -16.36
N ARG A 94 16.14 2.71 -17.05
CA ARG A 94 14.67 2.57 -17.14
C ARG A 94 14.20 1.23 -17.71
N GLY A 95 14.89 0.70 -18.72
CA GLY A 95 14.48 -0.53 -19.39
C GLY A 95 14.52 -1.74 -18.46
N ALA A 96 15.57 -1.87 -17.65
CA ALA A 96 15.70 -2.92 -16.65
C ALA A 96 14.68 -2.78 -15.52
N ALA A 97 14.41 -1.55 -15.08
CA ALA A 97 13.39 -1.25 -14.08
C ALA A 97 11.99 -1.68 -14.54
N VAL A 98 11.61 -1.35 -15.78
CA VAL A 98 10.32 -1.76 -16.38
C VAL A 98 10.23 -3.28 -16.54
N ALA A 99 11.31 -3.93 -17.00
CA ALA A 99 11.35 -5.39 -17.11
C ALA A 99 11.16 -6.07 -15.75
N THR A 100 11.74 -5.50 -14.69
CA THR A 100 11.57 -5.98 -13.32
C THR A 100 10.13 -5.79 -12.84
N ALA A 101 9.53 -4.63 -13.09
CA ALA A 101 8.13 -4.36 -12.76
C ALA A 101 7.18 -5.37 -13.41
N ASN A 102 7.37 -5.66 -14.70
CA ASN A 102 6.54 -6.65 -15.42
C ASN A 102 6.65 -8.06 -14.83
N ARG A 103 7.85 -8.47 -14.40
CA ARG A 103 8.09 -9.81 -13.82
C ARG A 103 7.57 -9.94 -12.39
N ARG A 104 7.54 -8.84 -11.63
CA ARG A 104 7.21 -8.84 -10.19
C ARG A 104 5.80 -8.39 -9.88
N LEU A 105 5.05 -7.91 -10.87
CA LEU A 105 3.68 -7.46 -10.69
C LEU A 105 2.79 -8.56 -10.08
N LEU A 106 2.81 -9.78 -10.62
CA LEU A 106 1.99 -10.88 -10.11
C LEU A 106 2.34 -11.30 -8.67
N PRO A 107 3.63 -11.53 -8.31
CA PRO A 107 4.00 -11.77 -6.91
C PRO A 107 3.57 -10.67 -5.95
N VAL A 108 3.78 -9.41 -6.32
CA VAL A 108 3.39 -8.26 -5.48
C VAL A 108 1.87 -8.21 -5.32
N LEU A 109 1.12 -8.38 -6.40
CA LEU A 109 -0.35 -8.47 -6.35
C LEU A 109 -0.82 -9.62 -5.46
N GLY A 110 -0.19 -10.79 -5.54
CA GLY A 110 -0.53 -11.93 -4.69
C GLY A 110 -0.38 -11.61 -3.20
N ILE A 111 0.73 -10.98 -2.82
CA ILE A 111 0.97 -10.55 -1.43
C ILE A 111 -0.01 -9.45 -1.02
N SER A 112 -0.26 -8.46 -1.88
CA SER A 112 -1.22 -7.38 -1.62
C SER A 112 -2.63 -7.93 -1.43
N LEU A 113 -3.07 -8.86 -2.27
CA LEU A 113 -4.37 -9.52 -2.17
C LEU A 113 -4.48 -10.38 -0.90
N LEU A 114 -3.43 -11.14 -0.57
CA LEU A 114 -3.40 -11.91 0.67
C LEU A 114 -3.48 -11.00 1.91
N THR A 115 -2.74 -9.89 1.88
CA THR A 115 -2.76 -8.89 2.97
C THR A 115 -4.14 -8.24 3.08
N ALA A 116 -4.77 -7.90 1.96
CA ALA A 116 -6.12 -7.36 1.93
C ALA A 116 -7.15 -8.37 2.45
N LEU A 117 -7.04 -9.64 2.05
CA LEU A 117 -7.91 -10.72 2.52
C LEU A 117 -7.78 -10.93 4.03
N ILE A 118 -6.54 -11.01 4.54
CA ILE A 118 -6.27 -11.13 5.98
C ILE A 118 -6.88 -9.93 6.72
N SER A 119 -6.67 -8.72 6.21
CA SER A 119 -7.23 -7.50 6.80
C SER A 119 -8.76 -7.51 6.84
N LEU A 120 -9.40 -7.99 5.76
CA LEU A 120 -10.84 -8.16 5.69
C LEU A 120 -11.35 -9.19 6.72
N LEU A 121 -10.68 -10.34 6.84
CA LEU A 121 -11.00 -11.37 7.83
C LEU A 121 -10.86 -10.84 9.26
N LEU A 122 -9.82 -10.06 9.53
CA LEU A 122 -9.61 -9.38 10.82
C LEU A 122 -10.67 -8.30 11.09
N ALA A 123 -11.31 -7.74 10.07
CA ALA A 123 -12.41 -6.78 10.23
C ALA A 123 -13.77 -7.46 10.51
N VAL A 124 -13.92 -8.76 10.23
CA VAL A 124 -15.18 -9.50 10.43
C VAL A 124 -15.73 -9.38 11.86
N PRO A 125 -14.94 -9.51 12.94
CA PRO A 125 -15.45 -9.37 14.31
C PRO A 125 -16.11 -8.03 14.59
N ILE A 126 -15.65 -6.96 13.94
CA ILE A 126 -16.26 -5.62 14.05
C ILE A 126 -17.66 -5.64 13.44
N GLY A 127 -17.78 -6.16 12.21
CA GLY A 127 -19.06 -6.27 11.52
C GLY A 127 -20.08 -7.13 12.28
N VAL A 128 -19.63 -8.26 12.83
CA VAL A 128 -20.48 -9.15 13.64
C VAL A 128 -20.94 -8.46 14.93
N ALA A 129 -20.04 -7.82 15.67
CA ALA A 129 -20.37 -7.14 16.92
C ALA A 129 -21.37 -6.00 16.70
N LEU A 130 -21.20 -5.21 15.64
CA LEU A 130 -22.12 -4.14 15.27
C LEU A 130 -23.46 -4.68 14.72
N GLY A 131 -23.45 -5.81 14.02
CA GLY A 131 -24.68 -6.42 13.49
C GLY A 131 -25.57 -6.96 14.60
N MET A 132 -24.96 -7.52 15.65
CA MET A 132 -25.67 -8.03 16.83
C MET A 132 -26.12 -6.92 17.79
N SER A 133 -25.52 -5.73 17.74
CA SER A 133 -25.84 -4.63 18.66
C SER A 133 -27.14 -3.89 18.30
N GLY A 134 -27.73 -4.18 17.14
CA GLY A 134 -28.93 -3.49 16.65
C GLY A 134 -28.67 -2.07 16.13
N VAL A 135 -27.40 -1.73 15.89
CA VAL A 135 -27.01 -0.48 15.25
C VAL A 135 -27.48 -0.49 13.79
N ASP A 136 -28.05 0.62 13.32
CA ASP A 136 -28.45 0.77 11.93
C ASP A 136 -27.21 0.87 11.02
N MET A 137 -26.82 -0.29 10.48
CA MET A 137 -25.69 -0.44 9.56
C MET A 137 -25.92 0.28 8.23
N THR A 138 -27.18 0.51 7.83
CA THR A 138 -27.51 1.24 6.60
C THR A 138 -27.28 2.73 6.77
N ALA A 139 -27.70 3.30 7.92
CA ALA A 139 -27.39 4.68 8.27
C ALA A 139 -25.86 4.92 8.38
N LEU A 140 -25.11 3.98 8.97
CA LEU A 140 -23.65 4.04 9.04
C LEU A 140 -22.98 4.00 7.67
N ALA A 141 -23.44 3.14 6.76
CA ALA A 141 -22.90 3.03 5.40
C ALA A 141 -23.14 4.32 4.59
N GLU A 142 -24.22 5.03 4.88
CA GLU A 142 -24.53 6.33 4.28
C GLU A 142 -23.84 7.52 4.96
N GLY A 143 -23.03 7.29 6.01
CA GLY A 143 -22.33 8.33 6.75
C GLY A 143 -23.22 9.15 7.70
N ARG A 144 -24.43 8.66 7.99
CA ARG A 144 -25.33 9.25 8.99
C ARG A 144 -24.96 8.73 10.38
N GLN A 145 -25.05 9.60 11.40
CA GLN A 145 -24.92 9.13 12.78
C GLN A 145 -26.08 8.17 13.09
N PRO A 146 -25.79 6.90 13.43
CA PRO A 146 -26.85 5.97 13.80
C PRO A 146 -27.52 6.46 15.08
N ALA A 147 -28.84 6.28 15.17
CA ALA A 147 -29.59 6.59 16.39
C ALA A 147 -28.99 5.82 17.58
N PRO A 148 -29.00 6.40 18.80
CA PRO A 148 -28.46 5.75 19.98
C PRO A 148 -29.11 4.38 20.13
N PRO A 149 -28.31 3.32 20.30
CA PRO A 149 -28.83 1.96 20.24
C PRO A 149 -29.78 1.70 21.41
N THR A 150 -30.91 1.07 21.13
CA THR A 150 -31.97 0.78 22.10
C THR A 150 -31.78 -0.56 22.83
N ASN A 151 -30.80 -1.36 22.41
CA ASN A 151 -30.52 -2.68 22.97
C ASN A 151 -29.51 -2.60 24.13
N PRO A 152 -29.78 -3.19 25.32
CA PRO A 152 -28.84 -3.21 26.45
C PRO A 152 -27.46 -3.82 26.12
N GLY A 153 -27.36 -4.70 25.11
CA GLY A 153 -26.08 -5.27 24.65
C GLY A 153 -25.22 -4.32 23.80
N ALA A 154 -25.76 -3.17 23.37
CA ALA A 154 -25.08 -2.33 22.39
C ALA A 154 -23.90 -1.53 22.96
N ALA A 155 -23.97 -1.13 24.23
CA ALA A 155 -22.85 -0.48 24.90
C ALA A 155 -21.63 -1.41 24.97
N ALA A 156 -21.84 -2.69 25.31
CA ALA A 156 -20.78 -3.69 25.36
C ALA A 156 -20.17 -3.96 23.97
N ALA A 157 -21.01 -4.02 22.92
CA ALA A 157 -20.55 -4.18 21.55
C ALA A 157 -19.71 -2.98 21.07
N LEU A 158 -20.13 -1.75 21.36
CA LEU A 158 -19.37 -0.53 21.02
C LEU A 158 -18.03 -0.46 21.77
N SER A 159 -18.00 -0.84 23.05
CA SER A 159 -16.76 -0.94 23.81
C SER A 159 -15.83 -2.02 23.25
N PHE A 160 -16.36 -3.19 22.88
CA PHE A 160 -15.58 -4.24 22.21
C PHE A 160 -15.01 -3.74 20.88
N VAL A 161 -15.81 -3.11 20.03
CA VAL A 161 -15.36 -2.57 18.74
C VAL A 161 -14.29 -1.51 18.94
N GLY A 162 -14.46 -0.59 19.89
CA GLY A 162 -13.48 0.45 20.20
C GLY A 162 -12.14 -0.14 20.65
N LEU A 163 -12.16 -1.09 21.58
CA LEU A 163 -10.95 -1.78 22.06
C LEU A 163 -10.31 -2.62 20.95
N TYR A 164 -11.11 -3.39 20.22
CA TYR A 164 -10.63 -4.23 19.13
C TYR A 164 -9.99 -3.40 18.03
N ALA A 165 -10.62 -2.28 17.62
CA ALA A 165 -10.06 -1.35 16.65
C ALA A 165 -8.76 -0.70 17.15
N LEU A 166 -8.66 -0.38 18.44
CA LEU A 166 -7.46 0.19 19.04
C LEU A 166 -6.25 -0.74 18.95
N PHE A 167 -6.44 -2.06 19.01
CA PHE A 167 -5.37 -3.03 18.78
C PHE A 167 -5.18 -3.36 17.30
N LEU A 168 -6.29 -3.43 16.56
CA LEU A 168 -6.27 -3.81 15.15
C LEU A 168 -5.53 -2.77 14.30
N ILE A 169 -5.75 -1.47 14.52
CA ILE A 169 -5.12 -0.41 13.71
C ILE A 169 -3.58 -0.46 13.81
N PRO A 170 -2.95 -0.44 15.01
CA PRO A 170 -1.51 -0.59 15.14
C PRO A 170 -1.00 -1.91 14.57
N PHE A 171 -1.74 -3.01 14.79
CA PHE A 171 -1.37 -4.31 14.25
C PHE A 171 -1.37 -4.31 12.71
N LEU A 172 -2.40 -3.75 12.08
CA LEU A 172 -2.47 -3.64 10.62
C LEU A 172 -1.37 -2.71 10.07
N LEU A 173 -1.06 -1.61 10.74
CA LEU A 173 0.08 -0.75 10.38
C LEU A 173 1.40 -1.51 10.47
N TRP A 174 1.60 -2.30 11.52
CA TRP A 174 2.77 -3.14 11.70
C TRP A 174 2.88 -4.21 10.62
N VAL A 175 1.78 -4.91 10.31
CA VAL A 175 1.69 -5.89 9.22
C VAL A 175 1.99 -5.21 7.88
N TYR A 176 1.37 -4.08 7.58
CA TYR A 176 1.61 -3.36 6.33
C TYR A 176 3.07 -2.91 6.19
N ALA A 177 3.65 -2.33 7.24
CA ALA A 177 5.06 -1.95 7.24
C ALA A 177 5.96 -3.18 7.04
N ARG A 178 5.65 -4.32 7.66
CA ARG A 178 6.48 -5.51 7.56
C ARG A 178 6.32 -6.23 6.22
N PHE A 179 5.10 -6.41 5.73
CA PHE A 179 4.81 -7.24 4.57
C PHE A 179 4.77 -6.45 3.25
N VAL A 180 4.45 -5.16 3.28
CA VAL A 180 4.43 -4.34 2.07
C VAL A 180 5.70 -3.51 1.98
N LEU A 181 6.08 -2.74 3.01
CA LEU A 181 7.24 -1.85 2.89
C LEU A 181 8.58 -2.60 2.93
N LEU A 182 8.70 -3.66 3.73
CA LEU A 182 9.98 -4.37 3.89
C LEU A 182 10.14 -5.56 2.93
N ILE A 183 9.06 -6.27 2.57
CA ILE A 183 9.17 -7.42 1.66
C ILE A 183 9.19 -6.99 0.18
N THR A 184 8.53 -5.90 -0.22
CA THR A 184 8.58 -5.41 -1.61
C THR A 184 10.01 -5.17 -2.12
N PRO A 185 10.91 -4.46 -1.40
CA PRO A 185 12.30 -4.33 -1.83
C PRO A 185 13.07 -5.65 -1.84
N ILE A 186 12.80 -6.57 -0.90
CA ILE A 186 13.43 -7.90 -0.86
C ILE A 186 13.00 -8.74 -2.07
N MET A 187 11.71 -8.73 -2.43
CA MET A 187 11.17 -9.43 -3.60
C MET A 187 11.64 -8.83 -4.93
N VAL A 188 11.89 -7.52 -4.96
CA VAL A 188 12.49 -6.82 -6.11
C VAL A 188 13.97 -7.19 -6.24
N MET A 189 14.71 -7.27 -5.13
CA MET A 189 16.14 -7.62 -5.08
C MET A 189 16.43 -9.11 -5.30
N GLU A 190 15.48 -9.99 -5.06
CA GLU A 190 15.70 -11.43 -5.16
C GLU A 190 15.78 -11.88 -6.64
N ARG A 191 16.95 -11.74 -7.29
CA ARG A 191 17.20 -12.15 -8.70
C ARG A 191 16.79 -13.59 -9.04
N ARG A 192 16.53 -14.45 -8.05
CA ARG A 192 16.12 -15.86 -8.22
C ARG A 192 14.98 -16.19 -7.26
N GLY A 193 13.74 -15.89 -7.64
CA GLY A 193 12.53 -16.08 -6.82
C GLY A 193 12.24 -17.51 -6.31
N PHE A 194 13.11 -18.48 -6.57
CA PHE A 194 13.08 -19.84 -6.00
C PHE A 194 14.49 -20.46 -5.81
N GLY A 195 15.57 -19.68 -5.97
CA GLY A 195 16.95 -20.21 -5.97
C GLY A 195 17.45 -20.67 -4.59
N VAL A 196 16.70 -20.39 -3.53
CA VAL A 196 16.99 -20.80 -2.16
C VAL A 196 16.67 -22.28 -1.94
N TYR A 197 15.76 -22.88 -2.71
CA TYR A 197 15.48 -24.33 -2.63
C TYR A 197 16.42 -25.20 -3.48
N ALA A 198 17.45 -24.58 -4.09
CA ALA A 198 18.42 -25.28 -4.94
C ALA A 198 19.84 -25.31 -4.34
N ARG A 199 20.00 -25.01 -3.05
CA ARG A 199 21.25 -25.18 -2.31
C ARG A 199 21.02 -25.77 -0.93
#